data_AF-A0A3C0AHA4-F1
#
_entry.id   AF-A0A3C0AHA4-F1
#
_cell.length_a   1.000
_cell.length_b   1.000
_cell.length_c   1.000
_cell.angle_alpha   90.00
_cell.angle_beta   90.00
_cell.angle_gamma   90.00
#
_symmetry.space_group_name_H-M   'P 1'
#
loop_
_entity.id
_entity.type
_entity.pdbx_description
1 polymer ?
#
loop_
_entity_poly.entity_id
_entity_poly.type
_entity_poly.pdbx_seq_one_letter_code
_entity_poly.pdbx_strand_id
1 'polypeptide(L)'
;LKGRTSVPVATFDIYPTLLSLAGLELYAPHPLDGMDVSGIISGAVAERSKPMGFWHKLQGGQGTRSDQIQKAIMEKQQAGAPLPHDPVRMRKDVDEFPQFPEETTTGHAAWTDWPWKLHRINGTRFELYNLSDDPMEKTDLSQNPQQTRRVKRMQQELDAWMRSVIRSLNGKDYQELK
;
A
#
# COMPACT_ATOMS: atom_id res chain seq x y z
N LEU A 1 -22.39 18.89 -8.83
CA LEU A 1 -21.90 17.50 -8.73
C LEU A 1 -23.01 16.64 -8.12
N LYS A 2 -23.56 15.65 -8.85
CA LYS A 2 -24.33 14.54 -8.26
C LYS A 2 -23.34 13.57 -7.56
N GLY A 3 -22.44 14.13 -6.77
CA GLY A 3 -21.06 13.66 -6.58
C GLY A 3 -20.84 12.89 -5.30
N ARG A 4 -21.61 11.82 -5.10
CA ARG A 4 -21.34 10.85 -4.03
C ARG A 4 -21.15 9.49 -4.67
N THR A 5 -20.02 8.86 -4.36
CA THR A 5 -19.73 7.48 -4.73
C THR A 5 -19.50 6.67 -3.45
N SER A 6 -19.93 5.41 -3.45
CA SER A 6 -19.60 4.42 -2.41
C SER A 6 -18.43 3.52 -2.84
N VAL A 7 -17.89 3.72 -4.05
CA VAL A 7 -16.74 2.96 -4.54
C VAL A 7 -15.51 3.44 -3.78
N PRO A 8 -14.77 2.54 -3.11
CA PRO A 8 -13.59 2.93 -2.38
C PRO A 8 -12.43 3.25 -3.34
N VAL A 9 -11.69 4.29 -3.00
CA VAL A 9 -10.46 4.72 -3.67
C VAL A 9 -9.36 4.85 -2.62
N ALA A 10 -8.10 4.75 -3.05
CA ALA A 10 -6.94 4.80 -2.17
C ALA A 10 -5.89 5.79 -2.67
N THR A 11 -4.97 6.18 -1.78
CA THR A 11 -3.92 7.16 -2.09
C THR A 11 -3.06 6.77 -3.29
N PHE A 12 -2.81 5.47 -3.49
CA PHE A 12 -2.04 4.96 -4.63
C PHE A 12 -2.77 5.06 -5.99
N ASP A 13 -4.06 5.41 -6.02
CA ASP A 13 -4.80 5.70 -7.26
C ASP A 13 -4.52 7.11 -7.79
N ILE A 14 -3.95 7.99 -6.97
CA ILE A 14 -3.72 9.40 -7.34
C ILE A 14 -2.81 9.49 -8.57
N TYR A 15 -1.70 8.74 -8.61
CA TYR A 15 -0.74 8.80 -9.72
C TYR A 15 -1.37 8.48 -11.09
N PRO A 16 -1.95 7.28 -11.32
CA PRO A 16 -2.55 6.96 -12.61
C PRO A 16 -3.75 7.87 -12.96
N THR A 17 -4.50 8.32 -11.94
CA THR A 17 -5.64 9.24 -12.16
C THR A 17 -5.19 10.61 -12.63
N LEU A 18 -4.13 11.19 -12.03
CA LEU A 18 -3.62 12.49 -12.44
C LEU A 18 -3.05 12.47 -13.86
N LEU A 19 -2.37 11.38 -14.27
CA LEU A 19 -1.91 11.22 -15.65
C LEU A 19 -3.08 11.21 -16.64
N SER A 20 -4.11 10.40 -16.35
CA SER A 20 -5.32 10.32 -17.17
C SER A 20 -6.02 11.67 -17.30
N LEU A 21 -6.23 12.38 -16.18
CA LEU A 21 -6.86 13.71 -16.18
C LEU A 21 -6.02 14.78 -16.89
N ALA A 22 -4.70 14.64 -16.90
CA ALA A 22 -3.78 15.52 -17.62
C ALA A 22 -3.68 15.18 -19.13
N GLY A 23 -4.35 14.12 -19.60
CA GLY A 23 -4.24 13.63 -20.98
C GLY A 23 -2.86 13.04 -21.29
N LEU A 24 -2.14 12.57 -20.27
CA LEU A 24 -0.84 11.92 -20.42
C LEU A 24 -1.01 10.40 -20.47
N GLU A 25 -0.23 9.74 -21.33
CA GLU A 25 -0.16 8.28 -21.33
C GLU A 25 0.44 7.78 -20.02
N LEU A 26 -0.12 6.69 -19.50
CA LEU A 26 0.38 6.05 -18.29
C LEU A 26 1.76 5.42 -18.57
N TYR A 27 2.81 6.06 -18.08
CA TYR A 27 4.14 5.47 -18.01
C TYR A 27 4.37 4.84 -16.64
N ALA A 28 4.37 3.51 -16.60
CA ALA A 28 4.56 2.71 -15.39
C ALA A 28 5.54 1.56 -15.66
N PRO A 29 6.86 1.82 -15.61
CA PRO A 29 7.88 0.79 -15.81
C PRO A 29 7.88 -0.27 -14.69
N HIS A 30 7.17 -0.01 -13.60
CA HIS A 30 7.03 -0.91 -12.45
C HIS A 30 5.54 -1.16 -12.17
N PRO A 31 5.19 -2.29 -11.55
CA PRO A 31 3.81 -2.58 -11.16
C PRO A 31 3.22 -1.46 -10.29
N LEU A 32 2.02 -0.99 -10.64
CA LEU A 32 1.26 -0.05 -9.82
C LEU A 32 0.20 -0.80 -9.02
N ASP A 33 0.05 -0.45 -7.75
CA ASP A 33 -1.06 -0.92 -6.92
C ASP A 33 -2.38 -0.26 -7.33
N GLY A 34 -2.35 1.04 -7.65
CA GLY A 34 -3.52 1.82 -8.00
C GLY A 34 -4.03 1.65 -9.43
N MET A 35 -5.16 2.30 -9.69
CA MET A 35 -5.81 2.38 -11.01
C MET A 35 -6.30 3.82 -11.26
N ASP A 36 -6.55 4.16 -12.52
CA ASP A 36 -7.27 5.40 -12.85
C ASP A 36 -8.71 5.34 -12.32
N VAL A 37 -9.08 6.31 -11.47
CA VAL A 37 -10.42 6.44 -10.89
C VAL A 37 -11.20 7.65 -11.45
N SER A 38 -10.74 8.27 -12.53
CA SER A 38 -11.43 9.38 -13.21
C SER A 38 -12.87 9.03 -13.62
N GLY A 39 -13.11 7.78 -14.04
CA GLY A 39 -14.44 7.24 -14.32
C GLY A 39 -15.34 7.18 -13.08
N ILE A 40 -14.78 6.90 -11.90
CA ILE A 40 -15.52 6.90 -10.63
C ILE A 40 -15.84 8.35 -10.23
N ILE A 41 -14.88 9.27 -10.37
CA ILE A 41 -15.05 10.71 -10.05
C ILE A 41 -16.14 11.34 -10.92
N SER A 42 -16.17 11.01 -12.21
CA SER A 42 -17.19 11.49 -13.16
C SER A 42 -18.55 10.81 -13.00
N GLY A 43 -18.62 9.70 -12.24
CA GLY A 43 -19.83 8.89 -12.08
C GLY A 43 -20.13 7.96 -13.25
N ALA A 44 -19.19 7.80 -14.19
CA ALA A 44 -19.31 6.86 -15.31
C ALA A 44 -19.04 5.40 -14.89
N VAL A 45 -18.33 5.20 -13.77
CA VAL A 45 -17.95 3.88 -13.24
C VAL A 45 -18.49 3.73 -11.82
N ALA A 46 -19.21 2.63 -11.59
CA ALA A 46 -19.86 2.32 -10.31
C ALA A 46 -19.14 1.22 -9.50
N GLU A 47 -18.05 0.67 -10.03
CA GLU A 47 -17.31 -0.44 -9.41
C GLU A 47 -15.79 -0.27 -9.61
N ARG A 48 -15.02 -0.78 -8.66
CA ARG A 48 -13.55 -0.81 -8.76
C ARG A 48 -13.15 -2.11 -9.47
N SER A 49 -12.30 -2.02 -10.50
CA SER A 49 -11.89 -3.18 -11.30
C SER A 49 -10.77 -4.02 -10.67
N LYS A 50 -10.05 -3.46 -9.68
CA LYS A 50 -8.90 -4.10 -9.04
C LYS A 50 -9.04 -4.07 -7.52
N PRO A 51 -8.75 -5.16 -6.78
CA PRO A 51 -8.72 -5.12 -5.32
C PRO A 51 -7.61 -4.20 -4.78
N MET A 52 -7.67 -3.91 -3.48
CA MET A 52 -6.68 -3.08 -2.77
C MET A 52 -5.97 -3.88 -1.69
N GLY A 53 -4.64 -3.88 -1.72
CA GLY A 53 -3.78 -4.47 -0.70
C GLY A 53 -3.26 -3.45 0.30
N PHE A 54 -3.22 -3.82 1.58
CA PHE A 54 -2.56 -3.06 2.64
C PHE A 54 -1.71 -3.99 3.47
N TRP A 55 -0.47 -3.60 3.77
CA TRP A 55 0.45 -4.40 4.58
C TRP A 55 1.12 -3.52 5.63
N HIS A 56 0.93 -3.88 6.89
CA HIS A 56 1.43 -3.14 8.04
C HIS A 56 2.35 -4.00 8.90
N LYS A 57 3.42 -3.39 9.42
CA LYS A 57 4.48 -4.03 10.22
C LYS A 57 5.30 -5.11 9.47
N LEU A 58 5.57 -4.88 8.19
CA LEU A 58 6.61 -5.65 7.49
C LEU A 58 8.01 -5.33 8.08
N GLN A 59 8.32 -4.04 8.25
CA GLN A 59 9.53 -3.55 8.89
C GLN A 59 9.21 -2.44 9.89
N GLY A 60 10.11 -2.25 10.86
CA GLY A 60 10.01 -1.14 11.81
C GLY A 60 10.22 0.21 11.12
N GLY A 61 9.55 1.24 11.61
CA GLY A 61 9.85 2.62 11.22
C GLY A 61 11.20 3.07 11.75
N GLN A 62 11.77 4.10 11.13
CA GLN A 62 12.96 4.76 11.66
C GLN A 62 12.54 5.84 12.67
N GLY A 63 12.80 5.58 13.94
CA GLY A 63 12.54 6.56 15.01
C GLY A 63 13.23 7.89 14.69
N THR A 64 12.47 8.98 14.70
CA THR A 64 12.96 10.32 14.34
C THR A 64 12.71 11.27 15.50
N ARG A 65 13.80 11.69 16.16
CA ARG A 65 13.75 12.63 17.29
C ARG A 65 13.75 14.07 16.77
N SER A 66 12.60 14.48 16.25
CA SER A 66 12.44 15.78 15.57
C SER A 66 12.84 16.97 16.43
N ASP A 67 12.65 16.89 17.74
CA ASP A 67 13.08 17.90 18.72
C ASP A 67 14.61 18.08 18.70
N GLN A 68 15.36 16.97 18.77
CA GLN A 68 16.81 16.99 18.78
C GLN A 68 17.37 17.40 17.42
N ILE A 69 16.77 16.90 16.33
CA ILE A 69 17.20 17.22 14.96
C ILE A 69 16.99 18.71 14.69
N GLN A 70 15.82 19.26 15.01
CA GLN A 70 15.55 20.68 14.80
C GLN A 70 16.44 21.57 15.67
N LYS A 71 16.68 21.18 16.93
CA LYS A 71 17.63 21.89 17.79
C LYS A 71 19.04 21.93 17.18
N ALA A 72 19.54 20.77 16.72
CA ALA A 72 20.86 20.69 16.10
C ALA A 72 20.95 21.50 14.79
N ILE A 73 19.89 21.49 13.97
CA ILE A 73 19.79 22.32 12.75
C ILE A 73 19.87 23.80 13.13
N MET A 74 19.06 24.25 14.09
CA MET A 74 19.03 25.64 14.56
C MET A 74 20.41 26.09 15.06
N GLU A 75 21.08 25.30 15.89
CA GLU A 75 22.42 25.63 16.42
C GLU A 75 23.46 25.76 15.30
N LYS A 76 23.42 24.89 14.28
CA LYS A 76 24.32 24.99 13.12
C LYS A 76 24.02 26.22 12.26
N GLN A 77 22.76 26.55 12.04
CA GLN A 77 22.35 27.75 11.31
C GLN A 77 22.82 29.03 12.01
N GLN A 78 22.64 29.13 13.33
CA GLN A 78 23.11 30.27 14.12
C GLN A 78 24.62 30.45 14.06
N ALA A 79 25.37 29.35 14.00
CA ALA A 79 26.83 29.36 13.88
C ALA A 79 27.34 29.58 12.43
N GLY A 80 26.45 29.69 11.43
CA GLY A 80 26.85 29.73 10.01
C GLY A 80 27.55 28.45 9.55
N ALA A 81 27.32 27.33 10.23
CA ALA A 81 27.96 26.04 9.96
C ALA A 81 27.07 25.15 9.06
N PRO A 82 27.64 24.14 8.38
CA PRO A 82 26.86 23.16 7.61
C PRO A 82 25.83 22.43 8.47
N LEU A 83 24.68 22.13 7.87
CA LEU A 83 23.58 21.44 8.56
C LEU A 83 23.95 19.99 8.90
N PRO A 84 23.42 19.46 10.02
CA PRO A 84 23.64 18.07 10.40
C PRO A 84 22.78 17.16 9.51
N HIS A 85 23.35 16.71 8.40
CA HIS A 85 22.74 15.68 7.56
C HIS A 85 23.12 14.28 8.06
N ASP A 86 22.17 13.34 8.04
CA ASP A 86 22.39 11.93 8.33
C ASP A 86 22.55 11.17 7.00
N PRO A 87 23.79 10.84 6.59
CA PRO A 87 24.04 10.24 5.27
C PRO A 87 23.43 8.85 5.11
N VAL A 88 23.19 8.14 6.21
CA VAL A 88 22.55 6.82 6.20
C VAL A 88 21.07 6.99 5.91
N ARG A 89 20.39 7.94 6.57
CA ARG A 89 18.98 8.24 6.29
C ARG A 89 18.73 8.73 4.88
N MET A 90 19.62 9.55 4.33
CA MET A 90 19.47 10.09 2.97
C MET A 90 19.60 9.01 1.88
N ARG A 91 20.31 7.92 2.16
CA ARG A 91 20.57 6.82 1.20
C ARG A 91 19.86 5.52 1.53
N LYS A 92 18.98 5.54 2.53
CA LYS A 92 18.33 4.34 3.02
C LYS A 92 17.46 3.75 1.91
N ASP A 93 17.70 2.48 1.58
CA ASP A 93 16.99 1.73 0.55
C ASP A 93 17.10 2.35 -0.87
N VAL A 94 18.12 3.20 -1.12
CA VAL A 94 18.39 3.83 -2.43
C VAL A 94 19.47 3.07 -3.20
N ASP A 95 20.65 2.91 -2.59
CA ASP A 95 21.79 2.25 -3.23
C ASP A 95 21.77 0.73 -3.01
N GLU A 96 21.28 0.33 -1.83
CA GLU A 96 21.21 -1.06 -1.38
C GLU A 96 19.78 -1.38 -0.94
N PHE A 97 19.08 -2.14 -1.78
CA PHE A 97 17.73 -2.61 -1.45
C PHE A 97 17.79 -3.67 -0.34
N PRO A 98 16.85 -3.63 0.63
CA PRO A 98 16.72 -4.69 1.61
C PRO A 98 16.45 -6.04 0.92
N GLN A 99 16.79 -7.15 1.59
CA GLN A 99 16.59 -8.49 1.03
C GLN A 99 15.70 -9.32 1.95
N PHE A 100 14.45 -9.46 1.56
CA PHE A 100 13.46 -10.28 2.25
C PHE A 100 13.23 -11.60 1.50
N PRO A 101 13.02 -12.73 2.20
CA PRO A 101 12.49 -13.94 1.57
C PRO A 101 11.14 -13.65 0.89
N GLU A 102 10.90 -14.19 -0.30
CA GLU A 102 9.66 -13.94 -1.06
C GLU A 102 8.41 -14.47 -0.33
N GLU A 103 8.59 -15.45 0.55
CA GLU A 103 7.59 -16.01 1.47
C GLU A 103 7.41 -15.18 2.75
N THR A 104 7.96 -13.96 2.83
CA THR A 104 7.85 -13.14 4.04
C THR A 104 6.40 -12.81 4.30
N THR A 105 5.97 -13.06 5.53
CA THR A 105 4.57 -12.85 5.88
C THR A 105 4.36 -12.10 7.21
N THR A 106 5.39 -11.43 7.70
CA THR A 106 5.38 -10.66 8.95
C THR A 106 4.31 -9.58 8.97
N GLY A 107 3.65 -9.39 10.11
CA GLY A 107 2.70 -8.29 10.31
C GLY A 107 1.27 -8.60 9.85
N HIS A 108 0.48 -7.53 9.70
CA HIS A 108 -0.91 -7.61 9.26
C HIS A 108 -1.03 -7.27 7.78
N ALA A 109 -1.88 -7.98 7.05
CA ALA A 109 -2.21 -7.60 5.69
C ALA A 109 -3.72 -7.63 5.48
N ALA A 110 -4.25 -6.79 4.61
CA ALA A 110 -5.64 -6.77 4.24
C ALA A 110 -5.79 -6.73 2.73
N TRP A 111 -6.74 -7.50 2.20
CA TRP A 111 -7.11 -7.53 0.79
C TRP A 111 -8.57 -7.13 0.66
N THR A 112 -8.82 -6.00 0.01
CA THR A 112 -10.17 -5.44 -0.15
C THR A 112 -10.59 -5.55 -1.61
N ASP A 113 -11.44 -6.53 -1.90
CA ASP A 113 -12.12 -6.72 -3.17
C ASP A 113 -13.59 -6.35 -2.96
N TRP A 114 -13.89 -5.07 -3.15
CA TRP A 114 -15.12 -4.45 -2.64
C TRP A 114 -16.38 -5.23 -3.03
N PRO A 115 -17.29 -5.54 -2.08
CA PRO A 115 -17.33 -5.08 -0.69
C PRO A 115 -16.63 -6.00 0.32
N TRP A 116 -15.86 -6.99 -0.13
CA TRP A 116 -15.26 -8.00 0.74
C TRP A 116 -13.85 -7.60 1.19
N LYS A 117 -13.56 -7.81 2.47
CA LYS A 117 -12.22 -7.66 3.05
C LYS A 117 -11.77 -8.97 3.65
N LEU A 118 -10.62 -9.46 3.19
CA LEU A 118 -9.87 -10.52 3.85
C LEU A 118 -8.78 -9.86 4.71
N HIS A 119 -8.85 -10.04 6.03
CA HIS A 119 -7.86 -9.55 6.97
C HIS A 119 -6.98 -10.70 7.44
N ARG A 120 -5.68 -10.57 7.22
CA ARG A 120 -4.64 -11.47 7.69
C ARG A 120 -3.96 -10.85 8.90
N ILE A 121 -4.20 -11.41 10.08
CA ILE A 121 -3.75 -10.91 11.37
C ILE A 121 -2.46 -11.62 11.80
N ASN A 122 -1.46 -10.83 12.18
CA ASN A 122 -0.20 -11.31 12.76
C ASN A 122 0.43 -12.48 11.99
N GLY A 123 0.36 -12.45 10.67
CA GLY A 123 1.04 -13.46 9.87
C GLY A 123 0.37 -14.84 9.79
N THR A 124 -0.80 -15.08 10.40
CA THR A 124 -1.28 -16.48 10.50
C THR A 124 -2.79 -16.63 10.43
N ARG A 125 -3.53 -15.72 11.07
CA ARG A 125 -4.99 -15.82 11.17
C ARG A 125 -5.67 -15.05 10.06
N PHE A 126 -6.71 -15.63 9.47
CA PHE A 126 -7.54 -14.97 8.47
C PHE A 126 -8.95 -14.73 9.02
N GLU A 127 -9.49 -13.55 8.75
CA GLU A 127 -10.88 -13.16 9.00
C GLU A 127 -11.46 -12.58 7.70
N LEU A 128 -12.75 -12.82 7.44
CA LEU A 128 -13.45 -12.33 6.25
C LEU A 128 -14.65 -11.48 6.66
N TYR A 129 -14.77 -10.29 6.05
CA TYR A 129 -15.86 -9.35 6.32
C TYR A 129 -16.50 -8.87 5.02
N ASN A 130 -17.80 -8.57 5.07
CA ASN A 130 -18.47 -7.75 4.07
C ASN A 130 -18.59 -6.33 4.61
N LEU A 131 -17.82 -5.38 4.10
CA LEU A 131 -17.76 -4.01 4.61
C LEU A 131 -19.02 -3.18 4.30
N SER A 132 -19.83 -3.61 3.33
CA SER A 132 -21.12 -2.97 3.06
C SER A 132 -22.15 -3.31 4.14
N ASP A 133 -22.16 -4.57 4.60
CA ASP A 133 -23.13 -5.07 5.58
C ASP A 133 -22.62 -4.96 7.02
N ASP A 134 -21.30 -5.05 7.21
CA ASP A 134 -20.59 -5.03 8.49
C ASP A 134 -19.39 -4.07 8.44
N PRO A 135 -19.64 -2.74 8.38
CA PRO A 135 -18.58 -1.74 8.26
C PRO A 135 -17.65 -1.68 9.49
N MET A 136 -18.06 -2.29 10.61
CA MET A 136 -17.29 -2.33 11.86
C MET A 136 -16.56 -3.67 12.06
N GLU A 137 -16.58 -4.56 11.07
CA GLU A 137 -15.81 -5.82 11.06
C GLU A 137 -16.06 -6.69 12.30
N LYS A 138 -17.34 -6.79 12.70
CA LYS A 138 -17.76 -7.50 13.91
C LYS A 138 -17.93 -9.00 13.70
N THR A 139 -18.37 -9.41 12.51
CA THR A 139 -18.78 -10.78 12.22
C THR A 139 -17.81 -11.41 11.25
N ASP A 140 -16.91 -12.27 11.77
CA ASP A 140 -16.01 -13.05 10.93
C ASP A 140 -16.78 -14.14 10.15
N LEU A 141 -16.74 -14.04 8.83
CA LEU A 141 -17.34 -14.99 7.89
C LEU A 141 -16.31 -15.99 7.33
N SER A 142 -15.07 -16.01 7.81
CA SER A 142 -14.00 -16.87 7.29
C SER A 142 -14.31 -18.37 7.42
N GLN A 143 -15.05 -18.76 8.46
CA GLN A 143 -15.45 -20.15 8.74
C GLN A 143 -16.80 -20.52 8.12
N ASN A 144 -17.46 -19.59 7.43
CA ASN A 144 -18.74 -19.84 6.80
C ASN A 144 -18.55 -20.74 5.55
N PRO A 145 -19.19 -21.93 5.48
CA PRO A 145 -19.01 -22.86 4.35
C PRO A 145 -19.39 -22.28 2.98
N GLN A 146 -20.35 -21.36 2.94
CA GLN A 146 -20.75 -20.67 1.71
C GLN A 146 -19.65 -19.72 1.21
N GLN A 147 -18.72 -19.29 2.07
CA GLN A 147 -17.64 -18.37 1.73
C GLN A 147 -16.29 -19.05 1.46
N THR A 148 -16.18 -20.37 1.61
CA THR A 148 -14.90 -21.11 1.45
C THR A 148 -14.19 -20.82 0.12
N ARG A 149 -14.94 -20.76 -0.99
CA ARG A 149 -14.36 -20.42 -2.31
C ARG A 149 -13.79 -19.00 -2.35
N ARG A 150 -14.49 -18.04 -1.72
CA ARG A 150 -14.08 -16.63 -1.66
C ARG A 150 -12.83 -16.46 -0.81
N VAL A 151 -12.82 -17.06 0.38
CA VAL A 151 -11.65 -17.04 1.28
C VAL A 151 -10.42 -17.58 0.55
N LYS A 152 -10.52 -18.75 -0.10
CA LYS A 152 -9.40 -19.34 -0.83
C LYS A 152 -8.89 -18.45 -1.96
N ARG A 153 -9.79 -17.87 -2.77
CA ARG A 153 -9.41 -16.95 -3.85
C ARG A 153 -8.69 -15.71 -3.29
N MET A 154 -9.28 -15.04 -2.30
CA MET A 154 -8.71 -13.82 -1.73
C MET A 154 -7.38 -14.09 -1.00
N GLN A 155 -7.18 -15.28 -0.42
CA GLN A 155 -5.90 -15.71 0.13
C GLN A 155 -4.82 -15.80 -0.95
N GLN A 156 -5.15 -16.39 -2.11
CA GLN A 156 -4.22 -16.49 -3.25
C GLN A 156 -3.89 -15.13 -3.84
N GLU A 157 -4.89 -14.27 -4.00
CA GLU A 157 -4.69 -12.90 -4.49
C GLU A 157 -3.84 -12.07 -3.52
N LEU A 158 -4.12 -12.16 -2.21
CA LEU A 158 -3.33 -11.48 -1.18
C LEU A 158 -1.89 -11.98 -1.17
N ASP A 159 -1.65 -13.29 -1.23
CA ASP A 159 -0.31 -13.88 -1.28
C ASP A 159 0.46 -13.42 -2.52
N ALA A 160 -0.18 -13.47 -3.69
CA ALA A 160 0.42 -13.00 -4.94
C ALA A 160 0.81 -11.51 -4.88
N TRP A 161 -0.07 -10.67 -4.31
CA TRP A 161 0.21 -9.25 -4.09
C TRP A 161 1.36 -9.03 -3.09
N MET A 162 1.35 -9.71 -1.94
CA MET A 162 2.42 -9.62 -0.94
C MET A 162 3.78 -10.01 -1.54
N ARG A 163 3.85 -11.08 -2.33
CA ARG A 163 5.08 -11.44 -3.05
C ARG A 163 5.53 -10.35 -4.01
N SER A 164 4.60 -9.68 -4.70
CA SER A 164 4.94 -8.55 -5.57
C SER A 164 5.56 -7.38 -4.78
N VAL A 165 5.02 -7.08 -3.59
CA VAL A 165 5.59 -6.06 -2.69
C VAL A 165 7.00 -6.44 -2.27
N ILE A 166 7.25 -7.71 -1.91
CA ILE A 166 8.60 -8.18 -1.56
C ILE A 166 9.55 -8.08 -2.75
N ARG A 167 9.13 -8.45 -3.97
CA ARG A 167 9.97 -8.30 -5.17
C ARG A 167 10.36 -6.84 -5.40
N SER A 168 9.41 -5.91 -5.26
CA SER A 168 9.67 -4.48 -5.37
C SER A 168 10.66 -3.98 -4.31
N LEU A 169 10.45 -4.34 -3.04
CA LEU A 169 11.34 -3.99 -1.93
C LEU A 169 12.76 -4.55 -2.11
N ASN A 170 12.88 -5.74 -2.69
CA ASN A 170 14.17 -6.36 -3.00
C ASN A 170 14.87 -5.74 -4.22
N GLY A 171 14.27 -4.72 -4.85
CA GLY A 171 14.84 -4.02 -5.99
C GLY A 171 14.59 -4.69 -7.35
N LYS A 172 13.79 -5.77 -7.41
CA LYS A 172 13.61 -6.56 -8.65
C LYS A 172 12.90 -5.79 -9.75
N ASP A 173 12.05 -4.81 -9.40
CA ASP A 173 11.34 -4.00 -10.38
C ASP A 173 12.25 -2.93 -11.02
N TYR A 174 13.40 -2.59 -10.42
CA TYR A 174 14.21 -1.42 -10.79
C TYR A 174 15.52 -1.78 -11.53
N GLN A 175 15.68 -3.04 -11.95
CA GLN A 175 16.96 -3.53 -12.50
C GLN A 175 17.31 -2.97 -13.88
N GLU A 176 16.32 -2.50 -14.66
CA GLU A 176 16.52 -2.00 -16.04
C GLU A 176 16.87 -0.51 -16.14
N LEU A 177 16.98 0.21 -15.00
CA LEU A 177 17.30 1.65 -14.97
C LEU A 177 18.80 1.95 -14.76
N LYS A 178 19.69 0.97 -14.93
CA LYS A 178 21.15 1.13 -14.83
C LYS A 178 21.82 1.31 -16.18
#